data_AF-A0A060SCI2-F1
#
_entry.id   AF-A0A060SCI2-F1
#
_cell.length_a   1.000
_cell.length_b   1.000
_cell.length_c   1.000
_cell.angle_alpha   90.00
_cell.angle_beta   90.00
_cell.angle_gamma   90.00
#
_symmetry.space_group_name_H-M   'P 1'
#
loop_
_entity.id
_entity.type
_entity.pdbx_description
1 polymer ?
#
loop_
_entity_poly.entity_id
_entity_poly.type
_entity_poly.pdbx_seq_one_letter_code
_entity_poly.pdbx_strand_id
1 'polypeptide(L)'
;MPQDYILARLLSNNAQWAEDVEKAEPGFFAQSAQGQSPKVLWIGCSDSRVPESVVTASKPGDIFVHRNIAKCVLRPFSTHPNCRPF
;
A
#
# COMPACT_ATOMS: atom_id res chain seq x y z
N MET A 1 20.81 9.97 18.95
CA MET A 1 19.45 9.82 18.39
C MET A 1 19.56 9.12 17.04
N PRO A 2 19.44 7.79 16.98
CA PRO A 2 19.61 7.01 15.74
C PRO A 2 18.32 6.89 14.90
N GLN A 3 17.17 7.36 15.40
CA GLN A 3 15.88 7.17 14.72
C GLN A 3 15.68 8.10 13.52
N ASP A 4 16.34 9.27 13.52
CA ASP A 4 16.10 10.34 12.54
C ASP A 4 16.64 10.01 11.16
N TYR A 5 17.72 9.20 11.06
CA TYR A 5 18.34 8.88 9.76
C TYR A 5 17.44 7.98 8.90
N ILE A 6 16.72 7.02 9.52
CA ILE A 6 15.84 6.10 8.79
C ILE A 6 14.68 6.88 8.19
N LEU A 7 14.06 7.76 8.98
CA LEU A 7 12.96 8.60 8.53
C LEU A 7 13.42 9.55 7.42
N ALA A 8 14.57 10.21 7.59
CA ALA A 8 15.15 11.08 6.57
C ALA A 8 15.38 10.34 5.24
N ARG A 9 15.91 9.11 5.30
CA ARG A 9 16.08 8.26 4.12
C ARG A 9 14.76 7.93 3.44
N LEU A 10 13.72 7.56 4.21
CA LEU A 10 12.40 7.23 3.64
C LEU A 10 11.76 8.45 2.95
N LEU A 11 11.88 9.64 3.56
CA LEU A 11 11.38 10.88 2.97
C LEU A 11 12.15 11.26 1.70
N SER A 12 13.48 11.12 1.71
CA SER A 12 14.31 11.37 0.53
C SER A 12 13.97 10.39 -0.61
N ASN A 13 13.76 9.11 -0.31
CA ASN A 13 13.37 8.12 -1.31
C ASN A 13 11.98 8.41 -1.89
N ASN A 14 11.03 8.86 -1.06
CA ASN A 14 9.70 9.24 -1.52
C ASN A 14 9.76 10.45 -2.47
N ALA A 15 10.58 11.46 -2.16
CA ALA A 15 10.77 12.62 -3.02
C ALA A 15 11.37 12.21 -4.38
N GLN A 16 12.42 11.39 -4.36
CA GLN A 16 13.04 10.89 -5.59
C GLN A 16 12.06 10.07 -6.43
N TRP A 17 11.30 9.17 -5.81
CA TRP A 17 10.27 8.38 -6.48
C TRP A 17 9.22 9.27 -7.16
N ALA A 18 8.75 10.32 -6.49
CA ALA A 18 7.77 11.23 -7.06
C ALA A 18 8.32 11.97 -8.30
N GLU A 19 9.57 12.41 -8.25
CA GLU A 19 10.23 13.02 -9.42
C GLU A 19 10.39 12.03 -10.58
N ASP A 20 10.79 10.80 -10.30
CA ASP A 20 11.03 9.80 -11.33
C ASP A 20 9.72 9.38 -12.01
N VAL A 21 8.63 9.28 -11.24
CA VAL A 21 7.29 9.02 -11.78
C VAL A 21 6.83 10.18 -12.66
N GLU A 22 6.97 11.42 -12.23
CA GLU A 22 6.56 12.58 -13.05
C GLU A 22 7.40 12.72 -14.33
N LYS A 23 8.70 12.36 -14.28
CA LYS A 23 9.56 12.31 -15.48
C LYS A 23 9.14 11.20 -16.44
N ALA A 24 8.80 10.03 -15.92
CA ALA A 24 8.40 8.88 -16.74
C ALA A 24 6.98 9.02 -17.31
N GLU A 25 6.06 9.58 -16.51
CA GLU A 25 4.64 9.76 -16.84
C GLU A 25 4.18 11.17 -16.44
N PRO A 26 4.47 12.20 -17.26
CA PRO A 26 4.08 13.57 -16.96
C PRO A 26 2.57 13.72 -16.77
N GLY A 27 2.16 14.37 -15.68
CA GLY A 27 0.76 14.55 -15.31
C GLY A 27 0.13 13.35 -14.60
N PHE A 28 0.90 12.31 -14.25
CA PHE A 28 0.42 11.14 -13.52
C PHE A 28 -0.33 11.51 -12.24
N PHE A 29 0.22 12.41 -11.42
CA PHE A 29 -0.41 12.82 -10.17
C PHE A 29 -1.67 13.65 -10.40
N ALA A 30 -1.69 14.49 -11.43
CA ALA A 30 -2.87 15.29 -11.80
C ALA A 30 -4.03 14.41 -12.26
N GLN A 31 -3.74 13.34 -13.02
CA GLN A 31 -4.75 12.35 -13.42
C GLN A 31 -5.22 11.52 -12.21
N SER A 32 -4.28 11.05 -11.38
CA SER A 32 -4.58 10.27 -10.18
C SER A 32 -5.47 11.03 -9.19
N ALA A 33 -5.30 12.35 -9.09
CA ALA A 33 -6.11 13.21 -8.23
C ALA A 33 -7.57 13.36 -8.69
N GLN A 34 -7.87 13.12 -9.96
CA GLN A 34 -9.25 13.18 -10.49
C GLN A 34 -10.09 11.99 -10.03
N GLY A 35 -9.44 10.87 -9.67
CA GLY A 35 -10.11 9.69 -9.15
C GLY A 35 -9.39 8.41 -9.53
N GLN A 36 -9.83 7.31 -8.92
CA GLN A 36 -9.33 5.96 -9.19
C GLN A 36 -10.51 5.00 -9.31
N SER A 37 -10.39 3.99 -10.18
CA SER A 37 -11.42 2.95 -10.35
C SER A 37 -10.83 1.53 -10.41
N PRO A 38 -10.08 1.11 -9.36
CA PRO A 38 -9.42 -0.19 -9.31
C PRO A 38 -10.41 -1.33 -9.50
N LYS A 39 -10.03 -2.35 -10.26
CA LYS A 39 -10.89 -3.52 -10.54
C LYS A 39 -10.70 -4.65 -9.53
N VAL A 40 -9.64 -4.58 -8.73
CA VAL A 40 -9.23 -5.65 -7.81
C VAL A 40 -9.14 -5.09 -6.40
N LEU A 41 -9.73 -5.82 -5.44
CA LEU A 41 -9.53 -5.64 -4.00
C LEU A 41 -8.50 -6.67 -3.52
N TRP A 42 -7.41 -6.20 -2.92
CA TRP A 42 -6.41 -7.03 -2.26
C TRP A 42 -6.56 -6.98 -0.74
N ILE A 43 -6.76 -8.13 -0.10
CA ILE A 43 -6.77 -8.27 1.37
C ILE A 43 -5.50 -9.04 1.79
N GLY A 44 -4.55 -8.31 2.37
CA GLY A 44 -3.22 -8.82 2.70
C GLY A 44 -2.87 -8.77 4.18
N CYS A 45 -1.73 -9.38 4.54
CA CYS A 45 -1.16 -9.23 5.88
C CYS A 45 -0.42 -7.91 5.97
N SER A 46 -0.40 -7.26 7.14
CA SER A 46 0.47 -6.11 7.42
C SER A 46 1.98 -6.47 7.43
N ASP A 47 2.34 -7.73 7.25
CA ASP A 47 3.72 -8.20 7.14
C ASP A 47 4.50 -7.42 6.06
N SER A 48 5.57 -6.73 6.47
CA SER A 48 6.35 -5.84 5.61
C SER A 48 7.03 -6.53 4.43
N ARG A 49 7.16 -7.87 4.45
CA ARG A 49 7.84 -8.65 3.41
C ARG A 49 7.01 -8.86 2.15
N VAL A 50 5.70 -8.61 2.21
CA VAL A 50 4.78 -8.89 1.09
C VAL A 50 3.93 -7.66 0.74
N PRO A 51 4.54 -6.59 0.20
CA PRO A 51 3.82 -5.49 -0.41
C PRO A 51 3.20 -5.94 -1.75
N GLU A 52 1.89 -5.76 -1.89
CA GLU A 52 1.11 -6.25 -3.02
C GLU A 52 1.55 -5.66 -4.36
N SER A 53 1.72 -4.32 -4.41
CA SER A 53 2.17 -3.58 -5.59
C SER A 53 3.49 -4.07 -6.16
N VAL A 54 4.43 -4.48 -5.30
CA VAL A 54 5.73 -5.05 -5.73
C VAL A 54 5.56 -6.47 -6.25
N VAL A 55 4.79 -7.31 -5.55
CA VAL A 55 4.60 -8.72 -5.91
C VAL A 55 3.85 -8.86 -7.23
N THR A 56 2.90 -7.97 -7.51
CA THR A 56 2.06 -8.01 -8.72
C THR A 56 2.51 -7.05 -9.81
N ALA A 57 3.63 -6.34 -9.61
CA ALA A 57 4.13 -5.28 -10.51
C ALA A 57 3.02 -4.28 -10.92
N SER A 58 2.19 -3.89 -9.96
CA SER A 58 1.03 -3.02 -10.18
C SER A 58 1.35 -1.56 -9.92
N LYS A 59 0.71 -0.68 -10.69
CA LYS A 59 0.85 0.77 -10.54
C LYS A 59 -0.11 1.31 -9.47
N PRO A 60 0.17 2.49 -8.89
CA PRO A 60 -0.78 3.13 -8.00
C PRO A 60 -2.11 3.36 -8.73
N GLY A 61 -3.22 2.94 -8.12
CA GLY A 61 -4.56 3.01 -8.71
C GLY A 61 -5.07 1.72 -9.36
N ASP A 62 -4.21 0.72 -9.60
CA ASP A 62 -4.62 -0.57 -10.19
C ASP A 62 -5.38 -1.47 -9.19
N ILE A 63 -4.92 -1.46 -7.94
CA ILE A 63 -5.40 -2.34 -6.87
C ILE A 63 -5.87 -1.50 -5.70
N PHE A 64 -7.08 -1.79 -5.20
CA PHE A 64 -7.54 -1.28 -3.92
C PHE A 64 -7.09 -2.21 -2.80
N VAL A 65 -6.37 -1.69 -1.81
CA VAL A 65 -5.63 -2.54 -0.87
C VAL A 65 -6.13 -2.35 0.56
N HIS A 66 -6.44 -3.45 1.24
CA HIS A 66 -6.64 -3.52 2.68
C HIS A 66 -5.62 -4.47 3.30
N ARG A 67 -4.92 -4.03 4.35
CA ARG A 67 -3.94 -4.87 5.06
C ARG A 67 -4.17 -4.79 6.55
N ASN A 68 -4.29 -5.95 7.18
CA ASN A 68 -4.42 -6.06 8.62
C ASN A 68 -3.59 -7.23 9.16
N ILE A 69 -3.48 -7.32 10.49
CA ILE A 69 -2.76 -8.41 11.14
C ILE A 69 -3.44 -9.74 10.77
N ALA A 70 -2.66 -10.67 10.24
CA ALA A 70 -3.10 -12.00 9.82
C ALA A 70 -4.14 -12.07 8.68
N LYS A 71 -4.35 -10.98 7.90
CA LYS A 71 -5.27 -10.96 6.73
C LYS A 71 -6.71 -11.34 7.11
N CYS A 72 -7.09 -11.00 8.32
CA CYS A 72 -8.36 -11.39 8.92
C CYS A 72 -9.53 -10.65 8.29
N VAL A 73 -10.48 -11.41 7.76
CA VAL A 73 -11.78 -10.90 7.33
C VAL A 73 -12.80 -11.34 8.37
N LEU A 74 -13.12 -10.44 9.30
CA LEU A 74 -14.12 -10.70 10.33
C LEU A 74 -15.51 -10.59 9.72
N ARG A 75 -16.29 -11.68 9.79
CA ARG A 75 -17.74 -11.58 9.62
C ARG A 75 -18.37 -11.17 10.96
N PRO A 76 -19.46 -10.39 10.95
CA PRO A 76 -20.27 -10.26 12.15
C PRO A 76 -20.63 -11.67 12.63
N PHE A 77 -20.28 -12.00 13.87
CA PHE A 77 -20.56 -13.30 14.54
C PHE A 77 -19.74 -14.53 14.13
N SER A 78 -18.63 -14.42 13.38
CA SER A 78 -17.76 -15.57 13.12
C SER A 78 -16.54 -15.57 14.06
N THR A 79 -16.50 -16.54 14.98
CA THR A 79 -15.31 -16.85 15.78
C THR A 79 -14.31 -17.65 14.93
N HIS A 80 -13.49 -16.95 14.14
CA HIS A 80 -12.39 -17.61 13.42
C HIS A 80 -11.17 -17.76 14.35
N PRO A 81 -10.55 -18.94 14.46
CA PRO A 81 -9.53 -19.21 15.47
C PRO A 81 -8.29 -18.31 15.36
N ASN A 82 -7.99 -17.82 14.15
CA ASN A 82 -6.88 -16.92 13.85
C ASN A 82 -7.29 -15.42 13.82
N CYS A 83 -8.57 -15.12 13.97
CA CYS A 83 -9.13 -13.77 13.92
C CYS A 83 -10.06 -13.61 15.13
N ARG A 84 -9.48 -13.65 16.34
CA ARG A 84 -10.22 -13.32 17.55
C ARG A 84 -10.12 -11.80 17.77
N PRO A 85 -11.23 -11.10 18.04
CA PRO A 85 -11.11 -9.82 18.75
C PRO A 85 -10.39 -10.10 20.07
N PHE A 86 -9.46 -9.22 20.45
CA PHE A 86 -8.80 -9.28 21.75
C PHE A 86 -9.82 -9.42 22.89
#